data_AF-A0A2G6ER73-F1
#
_entry.id   AF-A0A2G6ER73-F1
#
_cell.length_a   1.000
_cell.length_b   1.000
_cell.length_c   1.000
_cell.angle_alpha   90.00
_cell.angle_beta   90.00
_cell.angle_gamma   90.00
#
_symmetry.space_group_name_H-M   'P 1'
#
loop_
_entity.id
_entity.type
_entity.pdbx_description
1 polymer ?
#
loop_
_entity_poly.entity_id
_entity_poly.type
_entity_poly.pdbx_seq_one_letter_code
_entity_poly.pdbx_strand_id
1 'polypeptide(L)'
;LAAEADASQAGRRILQVGRKMALERKEIIRGSCWDYIHTVYNRAGFPSDKRHKVHRGKKADGPYASADNIQPGDWLYYINHQYNGIEHSGIFVRWVDRKKRSGEILSYGGEKRHKPGRYRNYDLSHVYMIIRAKP
;
A
#
# COMPACT_ATOMS: atom_id res chain seq x y z
N LEU A 1 -4.32 -16.11 -1.16
CA LEU A 1 -5.53 -15.27 -1.44
C LEU A 1 -5.59 -14.94 -2.93
N ALA A 2 -6.77 -14.70 -3.51
CA ALA A 2 -6.92 -14.42 -4.94
C ALA A 2 -6.00 -13.27 -5.45
N ALA A 3 -5.88 -12.20 -4.68
CA ALA A 3 -4.97 -11.08 -4.99
C ALA A 3 -3.48 -11.47 -5.10
N GLU A 4 -3.03 -12.47 -4.34
CA GLU A 4 -1.67 -12.98 -4.46
C GLU A 4 -1.49 -13.79 -5.75
N ALA A 5 -2.55 -14.47 -6.22
CA ALA A 5 -2.52 -15.24 -7.46
C ALA A 5 -2.40 -14.33 -8.69
N ASP A 6 -3.13 -13.21 -8.70
CA ASP A 6 -3.17 -12.25 -9.82
C ASP A 6 -2.00 -11.25 -9.82
N ALA A 7 -1.19 -11.23 -8.74
CA ALA A 7 -0.04 -10.36 -8.62
C ALA A 7 1.16 -10.86 -9.45
N SER A 8 2.00 -9.91 -9.87
CA SER A 8 3.36 -10.23 -10.34
C SER A 8 4.13 -11.00 -9.27
N GLN A 9 5.23 -11.69 -9.65
CA GLN A 9 6.03 -12.43 -8.66
C GLN A 9 6.52 -11.53 -7.52
N ALA A 10 6.94 -10.30 -7.84
CA ALA A 10 7.34 -9.31 -6.85
C ALA A 10 6.17 -8.86 -5.97
N GLY A 11 5.03 -8.50 -6.57
CA GLY A 11 3.82 -8.10 -5.84
C GLY A 11 3.33 -9.20 -4.89
N ARG A 12 3.33 -10.45 -5.35
CA ARG A 12 2.98 -11.63 -4.56
C ARG A 12 3.85 -11.76 -3.32
N ARG A 13 5.17 -11.62 -3.44
CA ARG A 13 6.10 -11.68 -2.28
C ARG A 13 5.82 -10.56 -1.28
N ILE A 14 5.60 -9.34 -1.76
CA ILE A 14 5.27 -8.18 -0.91
C ILE A 14 3.97 -8.43 -0.14
N LEU A 15 2.92 -8.90 -0.81
CA LEU A 15 1.63 -9.22 -0.19
C LEU A 15 1.75 -10.34 0.83
N GLN A 16 2.50 -11.40 0.53
CA GLN A 16 2.71 -12.51 1.47
C GLN A 16 3.43 -12.05 2.75
N VAL A 17 4.50 -11.26 2.61
CA VAL A 17 5.22 -10.71 3.78
C VAL A 17 4.32 -9.80 4.59
N GLY A 18 3.60 -8.88 3.93
CA GLY A 18 2.66 -7.98 4.58
C GLY A 18 1.54 -8.73 5.32
N ARG A 19 0.96 -9.76 4.71
CA ARG A 19 -0.04 -10.63 5.33
C ARG A 19 0.47 -11.32 6.58
N LYS A 20 1.66 -11.93 6.51
CA LYS A 20 2.30 -12.59 7.66
C LYS A 20 2.53 -11.60 8.80
N MET A 21 3.03 -10.41 8.49
CA MET A 21 3.27 -9.36 9.50
C MET A 21 1.96 -8.87 10.14
N ALA A 22 0.90 -8.69 9.36
CA ALA A 22 -0.38 -8.13 9.84
C ALA A 22 -1.25 -9.14 10.60
N LEU A 23 -1.44 -10.33 10.05
CA LEU A 23 -2.47 -11.28 10.53
C LEU A 23 -1.90 -12.41 11.37
N GLU A 24 -0.75 -12.95 10.97
CA GLU A 24 -0.17 -14.13 11.62
C GLU A 24 0.67 -13.71 12.83
N ARG A 25 1.64 -12.83 12.61
CA ARG A 25 2.56 -12.35 13.66
C ARG A 25 2.04 -11.14 14.41
N LYS A 26 1.06 -10.43 13.86
CA LYS A 26 0.46 -9.21 14.42
C LYS A 26 1.53 -8.21 14.88
N GLU A 27 2.54 -8.01 14.04
CA GLU A 27 3.69 -7.17 14.36
C GLU A 27 3.28 -5.70 14.50
N ILE A 28 3.81 -5.06 15.53
CA ILE A 28 3.68 -3.62 15.78
C ILE A 28 5.03 -2.99 15.47
N ILE A 29 5.11 -2.26 14.37
CA ILE A 29 6.30 -1.51 13.97
C ILE A 29 6.22 -0.12 14.60
N ARG A 30 7.26 0.27 15.33
CA ARG A 30 7.38 1.64 15.86
C ARG A 30 7.54 2.61 14.69
N GLY A 31 6.68 3.62 14.64
CA GLY A 31 6.68 4.62 13.58
C GLY A 31 5.32 4.76 12.92
N SER A 32 5.32 5.24 11.69
CA SER A 32 4.15 5.59 10.89
C SER A 32 3.72 4.46 9.94
N CYS A 33 2.70 4.73 9.12
CA CYS A 33 2.33 3.87 7.99
C CYS A 33 3.53 3.58 7.08
N TRP A 34 4.40 4.58 6.90
CA TRP A 34 5.57 4.49 6.04
C TRP A 34 6.56 3.44 6.54
N ASP A 35 6.90 3.46 7.83
CA ASP A 35 7.90 2.57 8.44
C ASP A 35 7.48 1.09 8.34
N TYR A 36 6.19 0.83 8.50
CA TYR A 36 5.63 -0.50 8.35
C TYR A 36 5.78 -1.01 6.91
N ILE A 37 5.38 -0.22 5.92
CA ILE A 37 5.45 -0.62 4.50
C ILE A 37 6.90 -0.73 4.04
N HIS A 38 7.77 0.18 4.49
CA HIS A 38 9.20 0.12 4.26
C HIS A 38 9.79 -1.21 4.76
N THR A 39 9.37 -1.64 5.95
CA THR A 39 9.76 -2.93 6.54
C THR A 39 9.24 -4.11 5.73
N VAL A 40 7.97 -4.07 5.28
CA VAL A 40 7.39 -5.12 4.42
C VAL A 40 8.22 -5.27 3.13
N TYR A 41 8.50 -4.17 2.44
CA TYR A 41 9.26 -4.21 1.20
C TYR A 41 10.70 -4.72 1.41
N ASN A 42 11.38 -4.25 2.46
CA ASN A 42 12.74 -4.71 2.78
C ASN A 42 12.76 -6.23 3.00
N ARG A 43 11.83 -6.75 3.81
CA ARG A 43 11.73 -8.18 4.11
C ARG A 43 11.27 -9.02 2.93
N ALA A 44 10.55 -8.41 1.98
CA ALA A 44 10.21 -9.02 0.70
C ALA A 44 11.38 -9.07 -0.30
N GLY A 45 12.56 -8.53 0.06
CA GLY A 45 13.76 -8.54 -0.77
C GLY A 45 13.88 -7.34 -1.72
N PHE A 46 13.07 -6.31 -1.51
CA PHE A 46 13.06 -5.09 -2.31
C PHE A 46 13.48 -3.90 -1.44
N PRO A 47 14.77 -3.71 -1.11
CA PRO A 47 15.28 -2.48 -0.50
C PRO A 47 15.10 -1.26 -1.42
N SER A 48 15.40 -0.05 -0.92
CA SER A 48 15.11 1.22 -1.61
C SER A 48 15.66 1.32 -3.04
N ASP A 49 16.85 0.77 -3.29
CA ASP A 49 17.51 0.69 -4.60
C ASP A 49 16.81 -0.28 -5.57
N LYS A 50 16.03 -1.24 -5.05
CA LYS A 50 15.22 -2.21 -5.81
C LYS A 50 13.75 -1.81 -5.94
N ARG A 51 13.44 -0.53 -5.72
CA ARG A 51 12.10 0.05 -5.95
C ARG A 51 12.22 1.23 -6.91
N HIS A 52 11.13 1.58 -7.57
CA HIS A 52 11.05 2.77 -8.42
C HIS A 52 9.67 3.42 -8.30
N LYS A 53 9.61 4.72 -8.61
CA LYS A 53 8.36 5.47 -8.67
C LYS A 53 7.74 5.26 -10.05
N VAL A 54 6.57 4.63 -10.10
CA VAL A 54 5.81 4.40 -11.33
C VAL A 54 4.92 5.61 -11.65
N HIS A 55 4.43 6.28 -10.62
CA HIS A 55 3.63 7.50 -10.74
C HIS A 55 4.09 8.52 -9.71
N ARG A 56 4.14 9.79 -10.11
CA ARG A 56 4.44 10.91 -9.21
C ARG A 56 3.62 12.13 -9.63
N GLY A 57 2.61 12.43 -8.83
CA GLY A 57 1.93 13.71 -8.77
C GLY A 57 2.21 14.39 -7.42
N LYS A 58 1.50 15.50 -7.20
CA LYS A 58 1.46 16.23 -5.95
C LYS A 58 0.21 15.87 -5.17
N LYS A 59 0.29 15.97 -3.84
CA LYS A 59 -0.85 15.70 -2.96
C LYS A 59 -2.02 16.66 -3.21
N ALA A 60 -1.74 17.97 -3.33
CA ALA A 60 -2.77 19.01 -3.39
C ALA A 60 -3.53 19.05 -4.72
N ASP A 61 -2.83 18.81 -5.83
CA ASP A 61 -3.29 19.11 -7.19
C ASP A 61 -3.06 17.96 -8.20
N GLY A 62 -2.48 16.84 -7.76
CA GLY A 62 -2.22 15.70 -8.63
C GLY A 62 -1.05 15.94 -9.61
N PRO A 63 -1.05 15.31 -10.80
CA PRO A 63 -2.09 14.40 -11.30
C PRO A 63 -2.22 13.16 -10.42
N TYR A 64 -3.44 12.68 -10.23
CA TYR A 64 -3.70 11.42 -9.53
C TYR A 64 -3.59 10.23 -10.50
N ALA A 65 -3.20 9.08 -9.97
CA ALA A 65 -2.94 7.89 -10.78
C ALA A 65 -4.22 7.30 -11.39
N SER A 66 -4.11 6.82 -12.62
CA SER A 66 -5.14 5.97 -13.22
C SER A 66 -5.26 4.64 -12.45
N ALA A 67 -6.48 4.11 -12.34
CA ALA A 67 -6.72 2.81 -11.69
C ALA A 67 -6.02 1.66 -12.43
N ASP A 68 -5.77 1.87 -13.72
CA ASP A 68 -5.07 0.97 -14.65
C ASP A 68 -3.59 0.89 -14.35
N ASN A 69 -3.02 1.91 -13.70
CA ASN A 69 -1.62 1.92 -13.33
C ASN A 69 -1.36 1.28 -11.96
N ILE A 70 -2.39 0.96 -11.18
CA ILE A 70 -2.26 0.40 -9.83
C ILE A 70 -2.33 -1.12 -9.90
N GLN A 71 -1.34 -1.77 -9.30
CA GLN A 71 -1.16 -3.22 -9.30
C GLN A 71 -1.05 -3.79 -7.88
N PRO A 72 -1.50 -5.04 -7.65
CA PRO A 72 -1.31 -5.73 -6.38
C PRO A 72 0.17 -5.72 -5.93
N GLY A 73 0.40 -5.31 -4.69
CA GLY A 73 1.73 -5.15 -4.09
C GLY A 73 2.31 -3.73 -4.19
N ASP A 74 1.68 -2.82 -4.95
CA ASP A 74 2.13 -1.42 -5.03
C ASP A 74 2.06 -0.72 -3.67
N TRP A 75 3.06 0.09 -3.39
CA TRP A 75 3.03 1.04 -2.28
C TRP A 75 2.42 2.34 -2.79
N LEU A 76 1.23 2.64 -2.30
CA LEU A 76 0.49 3.84 -2.64
C LEU A 76 0.65 4.92 -1.58
N TYR A 77 0.73 6.16 -2.04
CA TYR A 77 0.43 7.33 -1.23
C TYR A 77 -0.84 7.99 -1.76
N TYR A 78 -1.79 8.26 -0.86
CA TYR A 78 -3.11 8.77 -1.22
C TYR A 78 -3.70 9.64 -0.12
N ILE A 79 -4.69 10.45 -0.51
CA ILE A 79 -5.48 11.24 0.42
C ILE A 79 -6.52 10.32 1.08
N ASN A 80 -6.49 10.24 2.40
CA ASN A 80 -7.46 9.47 3.17
C ASN A 80 -8.71 10.30 3.44
N HIS A 81 -9.66 10.26 2.52
CA HIS A 81 -10.96 10.95 2.63
C HIS A 81 -11.80 10.49 3.82
N GLN A 82 -11.55 9.28 4.32
CA GLN A 82 -12.24 8.73 5.49
C GLN A 82 -11.60 9.18 6.82
N TYR A 83 -10.53 9.99 6.76
CA TYR A 83 -9.82 10.50 7.92
C TYR A 83 -9.26 11.91 7.66
N ASN A 84 -10.15 12.90 7.68
CA ASN A 84 -9.83 14.34 7.59
C ASN A 84 -9.00 14.76 6.36
N GLY A 85 -8.97 13.97 5.28
CA GLY A 85 -8.19 14.29 4.08
C GLY A 85 -6.67 14.31 4.31
N ILE A 86 -6.18 13.62 5.35
CA ILE A 86 -4.74 13.56 5.59
C ILE A 86 -4.05 12.58 4.64
N GLU A 87 -2.73 12.73 4.54
CA GLU A 87 -1.92 11.76 3.80
C GLU A 87 -1.94 10.39 4.50
N HIS A 88 -2.03 9.35 3.69
CA HIS A 88 -1.81 7.99 4.15
C HIS A 88 -1.05 7.19 3.10
N SER A 89 -0.36 6.15 3.55
CA SER A 89 0.27 5.19 2.65
C SER A 89 -0.08 3.76 3.03
N GLY A 90 -0.12 2.89 2.02
CA GLY A 90 -0.55 1.51 2.16
C GLY A 90 -0.09 0.64 1.00
N ILE A 91 -0.19 -0.67 1.18
CA ILE A 91 0.08 -1.63 0.10
C ILE A 91 -1.25 -2.00 -0.56
N PHE A 92 -1.37 -1.77 -1.85
CA PHE A 92 -2.55 -2.14 -2.61
C PHE A 92 -2.67 -3.65 -2.72
N VAL A 93 -3.84 -4.19 -2.37
CA VAL A 93 -4.11 -5.63 -2.42
C VAL A 93 -4.90 -5.94 -3.69
N ARG A 94 -6.06 -5.30 -3.84
CA ARG A 94 -6.96 -5.50 -4.99
C ARG A 94 -8.01 -4.40 -5.05
N TRP A 95 -8.66 -4.26 -6.19
CA TRP A 95 -9.89 -3.47 -6.30
C TRP A 95 -11.05 -4.22 -5.64
N VAL A 96 -11.86 -3.49 -4.88
CA VAL A 96 -13.18 -3.96 -4.42
C VAL A 96 -14.25 -3.47 -5.39
N ASP A 97 -14.15 -2.20 -5.81
CA ASP A 97 -14.91 -1.64 -6.92
C ASP A 97 -14.00 -0.65 -7.67
N ARG A 98 -13.48 -1.08 -8.83
CA ARG A 98 -12.55 -0.30 -9.63
C ARG A 98 -13.20 0.96 -10.21
N LYS A 99 -14.48 0.91 -10.58
CA LYS A 99 -15.21 2.06 -11.15
C LYS A 99 -15.37 3.15 -10.10
N LYS A 100 -15.66 2.77 -8.85
CA LYS A 100 -15.77 3.69 -7.71
C LYS A 100 -14.44 4.00 -7.03
N ARG A 101 -13.31 3.52 -7.57
CA ARG A 101 -11.97 3.66 -6.97
C ARG A 101 -11.87 3.14 -5.53
N SER A 102 -12.68 2.16 -5.15
CA SER A 102 -12.61 1.52 -3.84
C SER A 102 -11.67 0.32 -3.90
N GLY A 103 -10.56 0.40 -3.16
CA GLY A 103 -9.53 -0.65 -3.12
C GLY A 103 -9.27 -1.16 -1.72
N GLU A 104 -8.99 -2.46 -1.62
CA GLU A 104 -8.52 -3.09 -0.39
C GLU A 104 -7.03 -2.80 -0.23
N ILE A 105 -6.66 -2.21 0.92
CA ILE A 105 -5.30 -1.82 1.25
C ILE A 105 -4.87 -2.56 2.50
N LEU A 106 -3.67 -3.14 2.46
CA LEU A 106 -2.95 -3.47 3.67
C LEU A 106 -2.40 -2.17 4.27
N SER A 107 -3.04 -1.77 5.37
CA SER A 107 -2.91 -0.46 5.99
C SER A 107 -2.39 -0.60 7.41
N TYR A 108 -1.49 0.31 7.79
CA TYR A 108 -0.95 0.40 9.14
C TYR A 108 -1.16 1.80 9.68
N GLY A 109 -1.91 1.92 10.77
CA GLY A 109 -2.20 3.22 11.38
C GLY A 109 -1.01 3.83 12.12
N GLY A 110 -0.03 3.00 12.53
CA GLY A 110 1.15 3.42 13.26
C GLY A 110 0.90 4.19 14.55
N GLU A 111 1.94 4.91 14.96
CA GLU A 111 1.98 5.84 16.08
C GLU A 111 1.63 5.16 17.43
N LYS A 112 1.01 5.91 18.35
CA LYS A 112 0.59 5.42 19.67
C LYS A 112 -0.61 4.45 19.62
N ARG A 113 -1.03 4.00 18.44
CA ARG A 113 -2.26 3.20 18.30
C ARG A 113 -2.07 1.74 18.76
N HIS A 114 -0.83 1.28 18.99
CA HIS A 114 -0.48 -0.06 19.50
C HIS A 114 -1.30 -1.20 18.85
N LYS A 115 -1.55 -1.10 17.54
CA LYS A 115 -2.37 -2.05 16.78
C LYS A 115 -1.59 -2.55 15.56
N PRO A 116 -1.70 -3.85 15.22
CA PRO A 116 -1.06 -4.40 14.04
C PRO A 116 -1.64 -3.82 12.75
N GLY A 117 -0.97 -4.13 11.63
CA GLY A 117 -1.50 -3.89 10.29
C GLY A 117 -2.84 -4.59 10.08
N ARG A 118 -3.67 -4.02 9.20
CA ARG A 118 -4.98 -4.57 8.87
C ARG A 118 -5.32 -4.35 7.41
N TYR A 119 -6.23 -5.16 6.90
CA TYR A 119 -6.85 -4.95 5.60
C TYR A 119 -8.06 -4.03 5.78
N ARG A 120 -8.17 -3.00 4.94
CA ARG A 120 -9.32 -2.09 4.95
C ARG A 120 -9.53 -1.49 3.57
N ASN A 121 -10.78 -1.19 3.24
CA ASN A 121 -11.14 -0.53 2.00
C ASN A 121 -10.94 0.98 2.11
N TYR A 122 -10.31 1.56 1.09
CA TYR A 122 -10.07 2.99 0.96
C TYR A 122 -10.57 3.51 -0.38
N ASP A 123 -10.95 4.78 -0.38
CA ASP A 123 -11.10 5.56 -1.61
C ASP A 123 -9.69 5.89 -2.15
N LEU A 124 -9.40 5.41 -3.36
CA LEU A 124 -8.13 5.56 -4.07
C LEU A 124 -8.26 6.50 -5.28
N SER A 125 -9.26 7.39 -5.29
CA SER A 125 -9.42 8.42 -6.32
C SER A 125 -8.26 9.43 -6.32
N HIS A 126 -7.60 9.64 -5.17
CA HIS A 126 -6.54 10.64 -4.99
C HIS A 126 -5.19 10.00 -4.65
N VAL A 127 -4.82 8.93 -5.36
CA VAL A 127 -3.47 8.34 -5.30
C VAL A 127 -2.51 9.24 -6.07
N TYR A 128 -1.57 9.88 -5.39
CA TYR A 128 -0.61 10.80 -6.03
C TYR A 128 0.79 10.20 -6.16
N MET A 129 1.08 9.04 -5.55
CA MET A 129 2.36 8.36 -5.76
C MET A 129 2.18 6.85 -5.74
N ILE A 130 2.87 6.19 -6.68
CA ILE A 130 2.98 4.74 -6.74
C ILE A 130 4.46 4.38 -6.70
N ILE A 131 4.86 3.60 -5.70
CA ILE A 131 6.17 2.94 -5.65
C ILE A 131 5.96 1.45 -5.91
N ARG A 132 6.80 0.88 -6.78
CA ARG A 132 6.75 -0.53 -7.16
C ARG A 132 8.14 -1.16 -7.08
N ALA A 133 8.19 -2.44 -6.75
CA ALA A 133 9.40 -3.24 -6.91
C ALA A 133 9.89 -3.20 -8.36
N LYS A 134 11.21 -3.08 -8.55
CA LYS A 134 11.81 -3.28 -9.87
C LYS A 134 11.68 -4.76 -10.27
N PRO A 135 11.57 -5.06 -11.57
CA PRO A 135 11.65 -6.43 -12.08
C PRO A 135 12.93 -7.14 -11.61
#